data_AF-J0C9N4-F1
#
_entry.id   AF-J0C9N4-F1
#
_cell.length_a   1.000
_cell.length_b   1.000
_cell.length_c   1.000
_cell.angle_alpha   90.00
_cell.angle_beta   90.00
_cell.angle_gamma   90.00
#
_symmetry.space_group_name_H-M   'P 1'
#
loop_
_entity.id
_entity.type
_entity.pdbx_description
1 polymer ?
#
loop_
_entity_poly.entity_id
_entity_poly.type
_entity_poly.pdbx_seq_one_letter_code
_entity_poly.pdbx_strand_id
1 'polypeptide(L)'
;MKIKFLACAALLALAGCQTPVPQSVADSQRPPSNAIKREYVDALRGTIKSGNFVKAEISSVVLLNPEKQIYAYCTRTTERSNPNWSYIGLGLQHNMILYLKKNDSRCHDKRLRYYDFPELISMKF
;
A
#
# COMPACT_ATOMS: atom_id res chain seq x y z
N MET A 1 -32.80 -48.54 -20.11
CA MET A 1 -32.25 -47.32 -20.77
C MET A 1 -32.49 -46.13 -19.85
N LYS A 2 -31.49 -45.24 -19.76
CA LYS A 2 -31.28 -44.23 -18.70
C LYS A 2 -32.11 -42.97 -18.94
N ILE A 3 -32.88 -42.54 -17.94
CA ILE A 3 -33.55 -41.22 -17.91
C ILE A 3 -32.63 -40.23 -17.18
N LYS A 4 -32.45 -39.08 -17.82
CA LYS A 4 -31.39 -38.10 -17.61
C LYS A 4 -31.68 -37.24 -16.38
N PHE A 5 -30.74 -37.19 -15.43
CA PHE A 5 -30.73 -36.18 -14.38
C PHE A 5 -30.40 -34.82 -15.01
N LEU A 6 -31.38 -33.92 -15.03
CA LEU A 6 -31.18 -32.52 -15.38
C LEU A 6 -30.63 -31.80 -14.15
N ALA A 7 -29.34 -31.52 -14.21
CA ALA A 7 -28.59 -30.72 -13.26
C ALA A 7 -29.08 -29.26 -13.30
N CYS A 8 -29.58 -28.75 -12.18
CA CYS A 8 -29.73 -27.32 -11.94
C CYS A 8 -28.49 -26.86 -11.17
N ALA A 9 -27.40 -26.62 -11.91
CA ALA A 9 -26.20 -25.98 -11.39
C ALA A 9 -26.37 -24.45 -11.49
N ALA A 10 -26.92 -23.85 -10.45
CA ALA A 10 -26.90 -22.40 -10.26
C ALA A 10 -26.28 -22.09 -8.91
N LEU A 11 -24.96 -22.25 -8.81
CA LEU A 11 -24.18 -21.68 -7.72
C LEU A 11 -23.43 -20.47 -8.27
N LEU A 12 -24.01 -19.32 -7.92
CA LEU A 12 -23.55 -17.96 -8.12
C LEU A 12 -22.03 -17.84 -7.91
N ALA A 13 -21.33 -17.43 -8.97
CA ALA A 13 -19.98 -16.93 -8.87
C ALA A 13 -19.99 -15.62 -8.06
N LEU A 14 -19.86 -15.72 -6.74
CA LEU A 14 -19.50 -14.61 -5.84
C LEU A 14 -18.01 -14.24 -6.01
N ALA A 15 -17.53 -14.14 -7.25
CA ALA A 15 -16.31 -13.41 -7.54
C ALA A 15 -16.68 -11.93 -7.42
N GLY A 16 -16.45 -11.35 -6.24
CA GLY A 16 -16.68 -9.94 -5.98
C GLY A 16 -16.08 -9.11 -7.11
N CYS A 17 -16.95 -8.50 -7.90
CA CYS A 17 -16.55 -7.57 -8.95
C CYS A 17 -15.91 -6.37 -8.26
N GLN A 18 -14.57 -6.38 -8.11
CA GLN A 18 -13.82 -5.17 -7.83
C GLN A 18 -14.04 -4.27 -9.03
N THR A 19 -14.97 -3.31 -8.90
CA THR A 19 -15.19 -2.32 -9.94
C THR A 19 -13.87 -1.59 -10.19
N PRO A 20 -13.44 -1.45 -11.46
CA PRO A 20 -12.27 -0.66 -11.79
C PRO A 20 -12.40 0.72 -11.15
N VAL A 21 -11.32 1.23 -10.55
CA VAL A 21 -11.33 2.60 -10.01
C VAL A 21 -11.58 3.56 -11.18
N PRO A 22 -12.53 4.50 -11.05
CA PRO A 22 -12.78 5.49 -12.09
C PRO A 22 -11.49 6.21 -12.48
N GLN A 23 -11.26 6.41 -13.77
CA GLN A 23 -10.03 7.04 -14.28
C GLN A 23 -9.79 8.41 -13.63
N SER A 24 -10.84 9.20 -13.42
CA SER A 24 -10.79 10.48 -12.71
C SER A 24 -10.26 10.39 -11.27
N VAL A 25 -10.51 9.27 -10.58
CA VAL A 25 -9.99 9.01 -9.22
C VAL A 25 -8.55 8.50 -9.28
N ALA A 26 -8.19 7.71 -10.30
CA ALA A 26 -6.81 7.30 -10.51
C ALA A 26 -5.90 8.50 -10.83
N ASP A 27 -6.38 9.42 -11.67
CA ASP A 27 -5.64 10.60 -12.13
C ASP A 27 -5.52 11.70 -11.05
N SER A 28 -6.42 11.68 -10.05
CA SER A 28 -6.37 12.62 -8.93
C SER A 28 -5.43 12.18 -7.80
N GLN A 29 -4.93 10.94 -7.86
CA GLN A 29 -3.92 10.47 -6.90
C GLN A 29 -2.66 11.30 -7.04
N ARG A 30 -2.19 11.87 -5.93
CA ARG A 30 -0.94 12.62 -5.85
C ARG A 30 0.01 11.98 -4.87
N PRO A 31 1.33 12.14 -5.05
CA PRO A 31 2.29 11.74 -4.03
C PRO A 31 2.00 12.47 -2.71
N PRO A 32 2.36 11.87 -1.56
CA PRO A 32 2.35 12.58 -0.29
C PRO A 32 3.22 13.83 -0.35
N SER A 33 2.83 14.87 0.39
CA SER A 33 3.63 16.10 0.48
C SER A 33 4.98 15.85 1.15
N ASN A 34 5.95 16.74 0.92
CA ASN A 34 7.27 16.62 1.54
C ASN A 34 7.21 16.63 3.08
N ALA A 35 6.25 17.35 3.67
CA ALA A 35 6.03 17.33 5.12
C ALA A 35 5.65 15.91 5.58
N ILE A 36 4.63 15.31 4.96
CA ILE A 36 4.20 13.94 5.27
C ILE A 36 5.31 12.92 5.04
N LYS A 37 6.08 13.05 3.96
CA LYS A 37 7.23 12.17 3.69
C LYS A 37 8.27 12.23 4.82
N ARG A 38 8.53 13.42 5.38
CA ARG A 38 9.44 13.60 6.53
C ARG A 38 8.86 12.95 7.78
N GLU A 39 7.59 13.22 8.09
CA GLU A 39 6.90 12.62 9.23
C GLU A 39 6.92 11.08 9.16
N TYR A 40 6.69 10.53 7.97
CA TYR A 40 6.76 9.11 7.69
C TYR A 40 8.17 8.55 7.98
N VAL A 41 9.21 9.21 7.47
CA VAL A 41 10.62 8.79 7.68
C VAL A 41 10.99 8.88 9.15
N ASP A 42 10.62 9.96 9.84
CA ASP A 42 10.92 10.16 11.25
C ASP A 42 10.21 9.13 12.12
N ALA A 43 8.97 8.79 11.80
CA ALA A 43 8.24 7.72 12.48
C ALA A 43 8.90 6.34 12.32
N LEU A 44 9.50 6.07 11.15
CA LEU A 44 10.17 4.80 10.87
C LEU A 44 11.61 4.71 11.39
N ARG A 45 12.22 5.84 11.75
CA ARG A 45 13.57 5.89 12.28
C ARG A 45 13.68 5.02 13.54
N GLY A 46 14.73 4.20 13.62
CA GLY A 46 14.89 3.21 14.69
C GLY A 46 13.95 2.00 14.64
N THR A 47 12.88 2.03 13.83
CA THR A 47 11.91 0.94 13.70
C THR A 47 12.28 -0.03 12.57
N ILE A 48 12.86 0.50 11.47
CA ILE A 48 13.32 -0.31 10.34
C ILE A 48 14.76 0.04 9.96
N LYS A 49 15.49 -0.92 9.40
CA LYS A 49 16.83 -0.70 8.85
C LYS A 49 16.73 -0.32 7.37
N SER A 50 16.73 0.98 7.08
CA SER A 50 16.68 1.54 5.71
C SER A 50 17.94 1.29 4.88
N GLY A 51 19.11 1.12 5.53
CA GLY A 51 20.42 1.18 4.88
C GLY A 51 20.70 0.15 3.77
N ASN A 52 19.79 -0.81 3.55
CA ASN A 52 19.91 -1.81 2.50
C ASN A 52 19.00 -1.55 1.29
N PHE A 53 18.11 -0.55 1.35
CA PHE A 53 17.19 -0.27 0.26
C PHE A 53 17.92 0.34 -0.93
N VAL A 54 17.69 -0.22 -2.11
CA VAL A 54 18.21 0.31 -3.39
C VAL A 54 17.15 1.06 -4.18
N LYS A 55 15.88 0.75 -3.94
CA LYS A 55 14.72 1.52 -4.43
C LYS A 55 13.70 1.61 -3.31
N ALA A 56 13.00 2.74 -3.25
CA ALA A 56 11.87 2.94 -2.37
C ALA A 56 10.85 3.82 -3.08
N GLU A 57 9.58 3.42 -2.99
CA GLU A 57 8.47 4.18 -3.54
C GLU A 57 7.30 4.17 -2.55
N ILE A 58 6.59 5.29 -2.46
CA ILE A 58 5.44 5.48 -1.57
C ILE A 58 4.16 5.64 -2.40
N SER A 59 3.07 5.04 -1.92
CA SER A 59 1.77 5.17 -2.54
C SER A 59 1.23 6.59 -2.39
N SER A 60 0.23 6.92 -3.19
CA SER A 60 -0.68 8.03 -2.88
C SER A 60 -1.23 7.91 -1.44
N VAL A 61 -1.56 9.04 -0.84
CA VAL A 61 -2.21 9.12 0.47
C VAL A 61 -3.55 8.38 0.42
N VAL A 62 -3.80 7.48 1.37
CA VAL A 62 -5.12 6.90 1.60
C VAL A 62 -5.65 7.42 2.94
N LEU A 63 -6.73 8.21 2.91
CA LEU A 63 -7.41 8.64 4.13
C LEU A 63 -8.17 7.45 4.74
N LEU A 64 -7.77 7.00 5.93
CA LEU A 64 -8.52 5.97 6.66
C LEU A 64 -9.63 6.58 7.50
N ASN A 65 -9.34 7.69 8.18
CA ASN A 65 -10.31 8.46 8.94
C ASN A 65 -9.95 9.95 8.86
N PRO A 66 -10.63 10.72 7.99
CA PRO A 66 -10.35 12.14 7.83
C PRO A 66 -10.55 12.97 9.11
N GLU A 67 -11.60 12.69 9.87
CA GLU A 67 -11.93 13.43 11.10
C GLU A 67 -10.82 13.29 12.16
N LYS A 68 -10.22 12.10 12.23
CA LYS A 68 -9.12 11.80 13.15
C LYS A 68 -7.74 12.03 12.55
N GLN A 69 -7.68 12.50 11.29
CA GLN A 69 -6.46 12.69 10.52
C GLN A 69 -5.57 11.43 10.50
N ILE A 70 -6.21 10.26 10.32
CA ILE A 70 -5.51 8.98 10.20
C ILE A 70 -5.30 8.68 8.72
N TYR A 71 -4.03 8.57 8.35
CA TYR A 71 -3.59 8.30 6.99
C TYR A 71 -2.95 6.91 6.90
N ALA A 72 -3.21 6.21 5.80
CA ALA A 72 -2.51 5.01 5.42
C ALA A 72 -1.62 5.27 4.21
N TYR A 73 -0.45 4.67 4.29
CA TYR A 73 0.57 4.71 3.25
C TYR A 73 1.07 3.30 3.01
N CYS A 74 1.34 3.00 1.75
CA CYS A 74 2.01 1.79 1.34
C CYS A 74 3.36 2.17 0.76
N THR A 75 4.42 1.55 1.25
CA THR A 75 5.76 1.73 0.69
C THR A 75 6.22 0.41 0.10
N ARG A 76 6.81 0.45 -1.09
CA ARG A 76 7.48 -0.70 -1.69
C ARG A 76 8.97 -0.44 -1.76
N THR A 77 9.77 -1.40 -1.34
CA THR A 77 11.24 -1.32 -1.34
C THR A 77 11.85 -2.54 -1.99
N THR A 78 13.05 -2.37 -2.53
CA THR A 78 13.93 -3.49 -2.92
C THR A 78 15.25 -3.35 -2.18
N GLU A 79 15.90 -4.47 -1.92
CA GLU A 79 17.21 -4.51 -1.26
C GLU A 79 18.27 -5.07 -2.21
N ARG A 80 19.54 -4.73 -1.99
CA ARG A 80 20.62 -5.30 -2.81
C ARG A 80 20.67 -6.84 -2.73
N SER A 81 20.35 -7.39 -1.55
CA SER A 81 20.28 -8.83 -1.29
C SER A 81 19.03 -9.49 -1.87
N ASN A 82 17.96 -8.73 -2.13
CA ASN A 82 16.70 -9.24 -2.66
C ASN A 82 16.06 -8.18 -3.59
N PRO A 83 16.14 -8.38 -4.92
CA PRO A 83 15.62 -7.42 -5.88
C PRO A 83 14.09 -7.42 -5.97
N ASN A 84 13.39 -8.35 -5.31
CA ASN A 84 11.93 -8.39 -5.31
C ASN A 84 11.34 -7.28 -4.45
N TRP A 85 10.19 -6.74 -4.89
CA TRP A 85 9.44 -5.77 -4.11
C TRP A 85 8.95 -6.35 -2.79
N SER A 86 9.41 -5.76 -1.70
CA SER A 86 8.82 -5.92 -0.37
C SER A 86 7.89 -4.74 -0.10
N TYR A 87 6.78 -5.00 0.60
CA TYR A 87 5.77 -3.98 0.88
C TYR A 87 5.71 -3.69 2.37
N ILE A 88 5.44 -2.43 2.72
CA ILE A 88 5.29 -1.95 4.09
C ILE A 88 4.01 -1.13 4.12
N GLY A 89 3.03 -1.58 4.90
CA GLY A 89 1.85 -0.78 5.23
C GLY A 89 2.11 0.01 6.50
N LEU A 90 1.87 1.32 6.46
CA LEU A 90 1.97 2.23 7.60
C LEU A 90 0.65 2.97 7.81
N GLY A 91 0.17 2.99 9.05
CA GLY A 91 -0.86 3.93 9.50
C GLY A 91 -0.23 5.02 10.34
N LEU A 92 -0.48 6.28 9.99
CA LEU A 92 0.12 7.44 10.64
C LEU A 92 -0.97 8.39 11.16
N GLN A 93 -0.76 8.89 12.38
CA GLN A 93 -1.57 9.96 12.98
C GLN A 93 -0.63 10.89 13.77
N HIS A 94 -0.47 12.15 13.33
CA HIS A 94 0.39 13.14 13.99
C HIS A 94 1.80 12.58 14.35
N ASN A 95 2.53 12.03 13.38
CA ASN A 95 3.84 11.38 13.53
C ASN A 95 3.86 10.09 14.35
N MET A 96 2.72 9.64 14.89
CA MET A 96 2.64 8.38 15.61
C MET A 96 2.26 7.25 14.65
N ILE A 97 3.02 6.16 14.72
CA ILE A 97 2.70 4.92 14.04
C ILE A 97 1.52 4.26 14.76
N LEU A 98 0.36 4.20 14.10
CA LEU A 98 -0.79 3.43 14.56
C LEU A 98 -0.66 1.94 14.19
N TYR A 99 -0.07 1.66 13.02
CA TYR A 99 0.31 0.31 12.63
C TYR A 99 1.49 0.34 11.66
N LEU A 100 2.32 -0.70 11.74
CA LEU A 100 3.39 -0.98 10.80
C LEU A 100 3.36 -2.47 10.47
N LYS A 101 3.18 -2.80 9.19
CA LYS A 101 3.07 -4.20 8.74
C LYS A 101 3.93 -4.45 7.52
N LYS A 102 4.87 -5.39 7.65
CA LYS A 102 5.61 -5.93 6.51
C LYS A 102 4.69 -6.85 5.69
N ASN A 103 4.82 -6.77 4.36
CA ASN A 103 4.03 -7.48 3.36
C ASN A 103 2.52 -7.30 3.58
N ASP A 104 2.09 -6.07 3.84
CA ASP A 104 0.67 -5.75 3.99
C ASP A 104 -0.07 -6.00 2.66
N SER A 105 -1.02 -6.94 2.67
CA SER A 105 -1.77 -7.33 1.47
C SER A 105 -2.52 -6.17 0.82
N ARG A 106 -2.89 -5.15 1.60
CA ARG A 106 -3.55 -3.93 1.09
C ARG A 106 -2.65 -3.15 0.14
N CYS A 107 -1.34 -3.26 0.29
CA CYS A 107 -0.36 -2.62 -0.57
C CYS A 107 -0.15 -3.33 -1.91
N HIS A 108 -0.83 -4.44 -2.16
CA HIS A 108 -0.86 -5.08 -3.49
C HIS A 108 -2.05 -4.61 -4.32
N ASP A 109 -2.87 -3.68 -3.81
CA ASP A 109 -3.99 -3.13 -4.56
C ASP A 109 -3.47 -2.39 -5.80
N LYS A 110 -3.86 -2.89 -6.98
CA LYS A 110 -3.42 -2.38 -8.30
C LYS A 110 -3.85 -0.94 -8.56
N ARG A 111 -4.79 -0.41 -7.76
CA ARG A 111 -5.34 0.93 -7.89
C ARG A 111 -4.45 1.98 -7.22
N LEU A 112 -3.50 1.55 -6.38
CA LEU A 112 -2.52 2.45 -5.77
C LEU A 112 -1.46 2.87 -6.79
N ARG A 113 -1.25 4.18 -6.92
CA ARG A 113 -0.11 4.74 -7.64
C ARG A 113 1.07 4.91 -6.69
N TYR A 114 2.23 4.48 -7.14
CA TYR A 114 3.50 4.58 -6.41
C TYR A 114 4.38 5.65 -7.04
N TYR A 115 5.07 6.38 -6.18
CA TYR A 115 5.93 7.51 -6.51
C TYR A 115 7.28 7.37 -5.82
N ASP A 116 8.33 7.90 -6.43
CA ASP A 116 9.67 7.85 -5.85
C ASP A 116 9.71 8.40 -4.43
N PHE A 117 10.40 7.65 -3.56
CA PHE A 117 10.57 7.96 -2.16
C PHE A 117 12.05 7.92 -1.72
N PRO A 118 12.90 8.77 -2.32
CA PRO A 118 14.34 8.81 -2.02
C PRO A 118 14.62 9.14 -0.55
N GLU A 119 13.73 9.86 0.13
CA GLU A 119 13.86 10.23 1.53
C GLU A 119 14.02 8.98 2.42
N LEU A 120 13.30 7.89 2.11
CA LEU A 120 13.42 6.63 2.85
C LEU A 120 14.76 5.92 2.61
N ILE A 121 15.30 5.99 1.39
CA ILE A 121 16.62 5.44 1.06
C ILE A 121 17.71 6.20 1.83
N SER A 122 17.57 7.52 1.91
CA SER A 122 18.50 8.40 2.61
C SER A 122 18.35 8.39 4.14
N MET A 123 17.35 7.69 4.67
CA MET A 123 17.09 7.62 6.11
C MET A 123 18.31 7.01 6.81
N LYS A 124 18.91 7.79 7.70
CA LYS A 124 19.95 7.31 8.61
C LYS A 124 19.27 6.61 9.78
N PHE A 125 19.74 5.40 10.09
CA PHE A 125 19.30 4.65 11.27
C PHE A 125 19.68 5.41 12.55
#